data_AF-A0A9E0TKI9-F1
#
_entry.id   AF-A0A9E0TKI9-F1
#
_cell.length_a   1.000
_cell.length_b   1.000
_cell.length_c   1.000
_cell.angle_alpha   90.00
_cell.angle_beta   90.00
_cell.angle_gamma   90.00
#
_symmetry.space_group_name_H-M   'P 1'
#
loop_
_entity.id
_entity.type
_entity.pdbx_description
1 polymer ?
#
loop_
_entity_poly.entity_id
_entity_poly.type
_entity_poly.pdbx_seq_one_letter_code
_entity_poly.pdbx_strand_id
1 'polypeptide(L)'
;MNYRTKAEFFYRGITQGAVEATEVIAWADEVVVSAEKTEDWMINISSSGPDDRLSILTQLNTVPGTADQAELAALLKERGLS
;
A
#
# COMPACT_ATOMS: atom_id res chain seq x y z
N MET A 1 3.91 -4.31 11.71
CA MET A 1 2.99 -3.49 10.90
C MET A 1 1.93 -4.36 10.25
N ASN A 2 0.65 -3.99 10.36
CA ASN A 2 -0.43 -4.69 9.67
C ASN A 2 -0.57 -4.17 8.21
N TYR A 3 -1.14 -4.99 7.31
CA TYR A 3 -1.28 -4.62 5.90
C TYR A 3 -2.14 -3.37 5.69
N ARG A 4 -3.19 -3.17 6.51
CA ARG A 4 -4.06 -2.00 6.41
C ARG A 4 -3.32 -0.69 6.70
N THR A 5 -2.46 -0.65 7.73
CA THR A 5 -1.63 0.52 8.08
C THR A 5 -0.69 0.85 6.92
N LYS A 6 -0.01 -0.16 6.36
CA LYS A 6 0.89 0.03 5.22
C LYS A 6 0.12 0.49 3.97
N ALA A 7 -1.05 -0.08 3.71
CA ALA A 7 -1.90 0.29 2.59
C ALA A 7 -2.37 1.75 2.69
N GLU A 8 -2.78 2.20 3.89
CA GLU A 8 -3.18 3.59 4.13
C GLU A 8 -2.00 4.56 3.97
N PHE A 9 -0.80 4.16 4.43
CA PHE A 9 0.44 4.92 4.18
C PHE A 9 0.68 5.09 2.68
N PHE A 10 0.59 4.01 1.90
CA PHE A 10 0.78 4.07 0.45
C PHE A 10 -0.31 4.85 -0.28
N TYR A 11 -1.55 4.75 0.17
CA TYR A 11 -2.66 5.54 -0.39
C TYR A 11 -2.38 7.05 -0.24
N ARG A 12 -1.99 7.48 0.96
CA ARG A 12 -1.62 8.88 1.23
C ARG A 12 -0.33 9.28 0.50
N GLY A 13 0.64 8.38 0.42
CA GLY A 13 1.90 8.61 -0.28
C GLY A 13 1.71 8.83 -1.78
N ILE A 14 0.93 7.98 -2.45
CA ILE A 14 0.63 8.11 -3.89
C ILE A 14 -0.16 9.39 -4.15
N THR A 15 -1.21 9.65 -3.36
CA THR A 15 -2.06 10.84 -3.55
C THR A 15 -1.30 12.15 -3.36
N GLN A 16 -0.28 12.17 -2.50
CA GLN A 16 0.59 13.33 -2.28
C GLN A 16 1.84 13.35 -3.17
N GLY A 17 2.02 12.36 -4.05
CA GLY A 17 3.19 12.26 -4.93
C GLY A 17 4.51 11.98 -4.20
N ALA A 18 4.45 11.48 -2.97
CA ALA A 18 5.64 11.11 -2.19
C ALA A 18 6.03 9.64 -2.39
N VAL A 19 5.08 8.79 -2.78
CA VAL A 19 5.29 7.36 -3.09
C VAL A 19 4.94 7.14 -4.56
N GLU A 20 5.80 6.41 -5.26
CA GLU A 20 5.54 5.97 -6.62
C GLU A 20 4.79 4.63 -6.66
N ALA A 21 4.01 4.40 -7.72
CA ALA A 21 3.27 3.17 -7.93
C ALA A 21 4.16 1.92 -7.86
N THR A 22 5.39 2.01 -8.36
CA THR A 22 6.38 0.92 -8.34
C THR A 22 6.77 0.48 -6.93
N GLU A 23 6.79 1.39 -5.96
CA GLU A 23 7.07 1.05 -4.55
C GLU A 23 5.94 0.21 -3.96
N VAL A 24 4.70 0.51 -4.35
CA VAL A 24 3.51 -0.22 -3.89
C VAL A 24 3.40 -1.59 -4.57
N ILE A 25 3.75 -1.68 -5.85
CA ILE A 25 3.85 -2.95 -6.58
C ILE A 25 4.89 -3.85 -5.92
N ALA A 26 6.09 -3.34 -5.66
CA ALA A 26 7.14 -4.10 -5.00
C ALA A 26 6.73 -4.61 -3.61
N TRP A 27 6.02 -3.77 -2.84
CA TRP A 27 5.45 -4.21 -1.57
C TRP A 27 4.43 -5.35 -1.76
N ALA A 28 3.55 -5.25 -2.75
CA ALA A 28 2.58 -6.32 -3.02
C ALA A 28 3.28 -7.61 -3.45
N ASP A 29 4.34 -7.55 -4.27
CA ASP A 29 5.16 -8.72 -4.64
C ASP A 29 5.74 -9.42 -3.41
N GLU A 30 6.29 -8.65 -2.47
CA GLU A 30 6.80 -9.19 -1.19
C GLU A 30 5.70 -9.84 -0.36
N VAL A 31 4.51 -9.21 -0.31
CA VAL A 31 3.36 -9.78 0.41
C VAL A 31 2.87 -11.06 -0.25
N VAL A 32 2.81 -11.14 -1.58
CA VAL A 32 2.42 -12.36 -2.30
C VAL A 32 3.35 -13.53 -1.96
N VAL A 33 4.65 -13.27 -1.84
CA VAL A 33 5.65 -14.31 -1.51
C VAL A 33 5.60 -14.73 -0.05
N SER A 34 5.30 -13.81 0.87
CA SER A 34 5.42 -14.02 2.31
C SER A 34 4.11 -14.36 3.04
N ALA A 35 2.95 -14.02 2.46
CA ALA A 35 1.66 -14.27 3.09
C ALA A 35 1.30 -15.76 3.06
N GLU A 36 0.77 -16.27 4.18
CA GLU A 36 0.27 -17.65 4.27
C GLU A 36 -0.87 -17.94 3.30
N LYS A 37 -1.64 -16.89 2.97
CA LYS A 37 -2.74 -16.94 2.00
C LYS A 37 -2.68 -15.70 1.11
N THR A 38 -2.60 -15.94 -0.18
CA THR A 38 -2.73 -14.91 -1.20
C THR A 38 -4.19 -14.44 -1.31
N GLU A 39 -4.38 -13.12 -1.35
CA GLU A 39 -5.68 -12.46 -1.55
C GLU A 39 -5.69 -11.66 -2.86
N ASP A 40 -6.88 -11.39 -3.40
CA ASP A 40 -7.05 -10.72 -4.70
C ASP A 40 -6.36 -9.35 -4.76
N TRP A 41 -6.42 -8.57 -3.67
CA TRP A 41 -5.78 -7.26 -3.61
C TRP A 41 -4.26 -7.34 -3.81
N MET A 42 -3.62 -8.41 -3.33
CA MET A 42 -2.17 -8.61 -3.46
C MET A 42 -1.80 -8.83 -4.93
N ILE A 43 -2.53 -9.73 -5.60
CA ILE A 43 -2.29 -10.06 -7.01
C ILE A 43 -2.64 -8.89 -7.91
N ASN A 44 -3.73 -8.17 -7.62
CA ASN A 44 -4.16 -7.03 -8.43
C ASN A 44 -3.14 -5.89 -8.37
N ILE A 45 -2.57 -5.60 -7.19
CA ILE A 45 -1.52 -4.59 -7.06
C ILE A 45 -0.23 -5.08 -7.72
N SER A 46 0.21 -6.32 -7.45
CA SER A 46 1.42 -6.92 -8.05
C SER A 46 1.37 -6.96 -9.58
N SER A 47 0.18 -7.16 -10.15
CA SER A 47 -0.03 -7.20 -11.61
C SER A 47 -0.26 -5.82 -12.24
N SER A 48 -0.24 -4.74 -11.46
CA SER A 48 -0.45 -3.37 -11.97
C SER A 48 0.81 -2.83 -12.64
N GLY A 49 0.64 -1.97 -13.64
CA GLY A 49 1.72 -1.20 -14.23
C GLY A 49 2.09 0.06 -13.42
N PRO A 50 3.27 0.67 -13.66
CA PRO A 50 3.70 1.88 -12.97
C PRO A 50 2.78 3.10 -13.23
N ASP A 51 2.03 3.08 -14.33
CA ASP A 51 1.08 4.14 -14.68
C ASP A 51 -0.34 3.92 -14.12
N ASP A 52 -0.62 2.75 -13.52
CA ASP A 52 -1.95 2.33 -13.06
C ASP A 52 -2.30 2.87 -11.66
N ARG A 53 -1.93 4.12 -11.38
CA ARG A 53 -2.09 4.77 -10.07
C ARG A 53 -3.52 4.66 -9.53
N LEU A 54 -4.52 4.85 -10.38
CA LEU A 54 -5.93 4.77 -9.98
C LEU A 54 -6.33 3.35 -9.56
N SER A 55 -5.92 2.33 -10.33
CA SER A 55 -6.19 0.92 -10.00
C SER A 55 -5.56 0.55 -8.66
N ILE A 56 -4.29 0.93 -8.46
CA ILE A 56 -3.56 0.69 -7.21
C ILE A 56 -4.27 1.35 -6.02
N LEU A 57 -4.70 2.61 -6.15
CA LEU A 57 -5.47 3.30 -5.10
C LEU A 57 -6.79 2.59 -4.77
N THR A 58 -7.50 2.06 -5.77
CA THR A 58 -8.69 1.26 -5.55
C THR A 58 -8.38 -0.02 -4.77
N GLN A 59 -7.33 -0.75 -5.14
CA GLN A 59 -6.94 -1.98 -4.43
C GLN A 59 -6.41 -1.72 -3.01
N LEU A 60 -5.68 -0.63 -2.78
CA LEU A 60 -5.25 -0.25 -1.42
C LEU A 60 -6.44 -0.04 -0.47
N ASN A 61 -7.58 0.39 -0.98
CA ASN A 61 -8.81 0.54 -0.18
C ASN A 61 -9.50 -0.78 0.13
N THR A 62 -9.23 -1.86 -0.60
CA THR A 62 -9.82 -3.18 -0.33
C THR A 62 -9.00 -4.02 0.65
N VAL A 63 -7.78 -3.58 1.00
CA VAL A 63 -6.92 -4.26 1.98
C VAL A 63 -7.65 -4.37 3.33
N PRO A 64 -7.84 -5.59 3.86
CA PRO A 64 -8.64 -5.82 5.06
C PRO A 64 -7.91 -5.40 6.34
N GLY A 65 -8.69 -5.22 7.41
CA GLY A 65 -8.20 -4.87 8.75
C GLY A 65 -8.39 -3.40 9.12
N THR A 66 -7.82 -3.01 10.25
CA THR A 66 -7.92 -1.64 10.79
C THR A 66 -6.54 -1.01 10.83
N ALA A 67 -6.41 0.20 10.26
CA ALA A 67 -5.14 0.93 10.29
C ALA A 67 -4.85 1.42 11.71
N ASP A 68 -3.66 1.09 12.21
CA ASP A 68 -3.12 1.69 13.42
C ASP A 68 -2.74 3.14 13.12
N GLN A 69 -3.49 4.08 13.71
CA GLN A 69 -3.31 5.50 13.45
C GLN A 69 -1.99 6.05 14.02
N ALA A 70 -1.47 5.47 15.10
CA ALA A 70 -0.21 5.90 15.70
C ALA A 70 0.98 5.45 14.84
N GLU A 71 0.96 4.20 14.37
CA GLU A 71 1.98 3.67 13.46
C GLU A 71 1.93 4.40 12.11
N LEU A 72 0.73 4.64 11.56
CA LEU A 72 0.54 5.41 10.33
C LEU A 72 1.12 6.83 10.45
N ALA A 73 0.81 7.54 11.53
CA ALA A 73 1.33 8.89 11.75
C ALA A 73 2.86 8.92 11.84
N ALA A 74 3.48 7.89 12.44
CA ALA A 74 4.93 7.76 12.47
C ALA A 74 5.51 7.61 11.06
N LEU A 75 4.96 6.71 10.24
CA LEU A 75 5.43 6.47 8.87
C LEU A 75 5.27 7.69 7.97
N LEU A 76 4.12 8.37 8.07
CA LEU A 76 3.88 9.61 7.32
C LEU A 76 4.93 10.65 7.70
N LYS A 77 5.15 10.85 9.00
CA LYS A 77 6.16 11.79 9.50
C LYS A 77 7.58 11.44 9.03
N GLU A 78 7.96 10.17 9.05
CA GLU A 78 9.26 9.71 8.54
C GLU A 78 9.43 9.98 7.04
N ARG A 79 8.35 9.90 6.26
CA ARG A 79 8.33 10.22 4.83
C ARG A 79 8.21 11.73 4.54
N GLY A 80 8.08 12.57 5.56
CA GLY A 80 7.88 14.01 5.43
C GLY A 80 6.44 14.42 5.10
N LEU A 81 5.48 13.52 5.30
CA LEU A 81 4.05 13.74 5.12
C LEU A 81 3.43 14.12 6.48
N SER A 82 2.61 15.16 6.51
CA SER A 82 1.99 15.71 7.73
C SER A 82 0.49 15.57 7.73
#